data_AF-A0A2E2D022-F1
#
_entry.id   AF-A0A2E2D022-F1
#
_cell.length_a   1.000
_cell.length_b   1.000
_cell.length_c   1.000
_cell.angle_alpha   90.00
_cell.angle_beta   90.00
_cell.angle_gamma   90.00
#
_symmetry.space_group_name_H-M   'P 1'
#
loop_
_entity.id
_entity.type
_entity.pdbx_description
1 polymer ?
#
loop_
_entity_poly.entity_id
_entity_poly.type
_entity_poly.pdbx_seq_one_letter_code
_entity_poly.pdbx_strand_id
1 'polypeptide(L)'
;NENIIENGRPQALDDPEIRKICSKYGDPELWMDESWNPAVPGINMDGDYWDHYAKDPLHWVKTELEVCRNYHPMFMKMVGADDKYCHGAGADWWKGGCCDHSGVSAPVLPGNCCGHDHD
;
A
#
# COMPACT_ATOMS: atom_id res chain seq x y z
N ASN A 1 -22.62 -21.60 -5.78
CA ASN A 1 -21.25 -21.07 -5.91
C ASN A 1 -21.34 -19.57 -6.02
N GLU A 2 -20.93 -18.89 -4.96
CA GLU A 2 -20.70 -17.46 -4.99
C GLU A 2 -19.25 -17.20 -5.43
N ASN A 3 -19.02 -16.13 -6.20
CA ASN A 3 -17.69 -15.73 -6.61
C ASN A 3 -17.00 -15.01 -5.44
N ILE A 4 -15.90 -15.54 -4.91
CA ILE A 4 -15.26 -15.00 -3.70
C ILE A 4 -14.20 -13.95 -4.04
N ILE A 5 -13.50 -14.10 -5.17
CA ILE A 5 -12.41 -13.21 -5.61
C ILE A 5 -12.52 -13.02 -7.12
N GLU A 6 -12.45 -11.78 -7.59
CA GLU A 6 -12.43 -11.44 -9.00
C GLU A 6 -11.22 -10.56 -9.31
N ASN A 7 -10.38 -10.99 -10.25
CA ASN A 7 -9.17 -10.26 -10.67
C ASN A 7 -8.25 -9.83 -9.51
N GLY A 8 -8.14 -10.67 -8.49
CA GLY A 8 -7.33 -10.39 -7.29
C GLY A 8 -8.06 -9.62 -6.19
N ARG A 9 -9.25 -9.06 -6.45
CA ARG A 9 -10.04 -8.30 -5.48
C ARG A 9 -11.06 -9.18 -4.74
N PRO A 10 -10.99 -9.28 -3.40
CA PRO A 10 -12.03 -9.95 -2.60
C PRO A 10 -13.37 -9.24 -2.74
N GLN A 11 -14.41 -9.97 -3.16
CA GLN A 11 -15.74 -9.39 -3.46
C GLN A 11 -16.42 -8.79 -2.22
N ALA A 12 -16.04 -9.25 -1.02
CA ALA A 12 -16.52 -8.70 0.24
C ALA A 12 -16.14 -7.22 0.47
N LEU A 13 -15.09 -6.69 -0.18
CA LEU A 13 -14.68 -5.29 -0.06
C LEU A 13 -15.62 -4.34 -0.84
N ASP A 14 -16.34 -4.88 -1.83
CA ASP A 14 -17.30 -4.13 -2.65
C ASP A 14 -18.76 -4.37 -2.23
N ASP A 15 -18.99 -5.29 -1.29
CA ASP A 15 -20.33 -5.64 -0.83
C ASP A 15 -21.03 -4.45 -0.16
N PRO A 16 -22.21 -4.00 -0.65
CA PRO A 16 -22.90 -2.83 -0.11
C PRO A 16 -23.30 -2.96 1.37
N GLU A 17 -23.60 -4.17 1.84
CA GLU A 17 -23.98 -4.42 3.23
C GLU A 17 -22.75 -4.32 4.14
N ILE A 18 -21.61 -4.88 3.73
CA ILE A 18 -20.33 -4.77 4.44
C ILE A 18 -19.88 -3.30 4.49
N ARG A 19 -19.91 -2.59 3.37
CA ARG A 19 -19.56 -1.16 3.29
C ARG A 19 -20.42 -0.30 4.22
N LYS A 20 -21.72 -0.62 4.33
CA LYS A 20 -22.65 0.03 5.27
C LYS A 20 -22.36 -0.28 6.73
N ILE A 21 -21.77 -1.43 7.04
CA ILE A 21 -21.28 -1.73 8.40
C ILE A 21 -20.04 -0.88 8.69
N CYS A 22 -19.09 -0.81 7.75
CA CYS A 22 -17.87 -0.02 7.88
C CYS A 22 -18.13 1.49 8.05
N SER A 23 -19.20 2.02 7.45
CA SER A 23 -19.57 3.45 7.58
C SER A 23 -19.90 3.87 9.01
N LYS A 24 -20.10 2.92 9.93
CA LYS A 24 -20.28 3.20 11.37
C LYS A 24 -18.96 3.50 12.08
N TYR A 25 -17.83 3.16 11.46
CA TYR A 25 -16.50 3.20 12.06
C TYR A 25 -15.53 4.15 11.35
N GLY A 26 -15.98 4.85 10.31
CA GLY A 26 -15.18 5.81 9.56
C GLY A 26 -15.56 5.85 8.09
N ASP A 27 -14.64 6.32 7.26
CA ASP A 27 -14.79 6.33 5.81
C ASP A 27 -14.78 4.89 5.24
N PRO A 28 -15.87 4.39 4.64
CA PRO A 28 -15.91 3.06 4.04
C PRO A 28 -14.91 2.86 2.91
N GLU A 29 -14.59 3.91 2.15
CA GLU A 29 -13.59 3.81 1.08
C GLU A 29 -12.23 3.48 1.67
N LEU A 30 -11.91 4.13 2.79
CA LEU A 30 -10.71 3.89 3.55
C LEU A 30 -10.66 2.48 4.12
N TRP A 31 -11.73 2.03 4.77
CA TRP A 31 -11.76 0.74 5.44
C TRP A 31 -11.71 -0.46 4.49
N MET A 32 -12.23 -0.28 3.28
CA MET A 32 -12.34 -1.34 2.27
C MET A 32 -11.24 -1.26 1.21
N ASP A 33 -10.28 -0.36 1.38
CA ASP A 33 -9.10 -0.28 0.53
C ASP A 33 -8.09 -1.39 0.89
N GLU A 34 -7.33 -1.83 -0.10
CA GLU A 34 -6.26 -2.80 0.12
C GLU A 34 -5.05 -2.07 0.71
N SER A 35 -4.57 -2.54 1.87
CA SER A 35 -3.51 -1.86 2.61
C SER A 35 -2.16 -1.85 1.90
N TRP A 36 -1.87 -2.90 1.13
CA TRP A 36 -0.67 -3.01 0.32
C TRP A 36 -0.83 -4.10 -0.74
N ASN A 37 -0.52 -3.76 -1.98
CA ASN A 37 -0.41 -4.71 -3.08
C ASN A 37 0.94 -4.45 -3.76
N PRO A 38 1.91 -5.39 -3.73
CA PRO A 38 3.22 -5.15 -4.32
C PRO A 38 3.07 -4.90 -5.82
N ALA A 39 3.88 -3.97 -6.34
CA ALA A 39 3.99 -3.81 -7.78
C ALA A 39 4.67 -5.06 -8.36
N VAL A 40 4.01 -5.79 -9.26
CA VAL A 40 4.49 -7.02 -9.88
C VAL A 40 4.49 -6.85 -11.41
N PRO A 41 5.68 -6.76 -12.03
CA PRO A 41 5.82 -6.65 -13.48
C PRO A 41 5.02 -7.70 -14.25
N GLY A 42 4.29 -7.26 -15.27
CA GLY A 42 3.46 -8.13 -16.12
C GLY A 42 2.16 -8.62 -15.46
N ILE A 43 1.84 -8.16 -14.24
CA ILE A 43 0.56 -8.43 -13.56
C ILE A 43 -0.20 -7.11 -13.30
N ASN A 44 0.27 -6.28 -12.38
CA ASN A 44 -0.39 -5.01 -12.01
C ASN A 44 0.46 -3.77 -12.33
N MET A 45 1.61 -3.95 -12.98
CA MET A 45 2.43 -2.88 -13.55
C MET A 45 3.07 -3.35 -14.87
N ASP A 46 3.47 -2.38 -15.69
CA ASP A 46 4.17 -2.64 -16.94
C ASP A 46 5.47 -3.44 -16.73
N GLY A 47 5.74 -4.36 -17.65
CA GLY A 47 6.92 -5.20 -17.65
C GLY A 47 6.61 -6.63 -18.05
N ASP A 48 7.58 -7.52 -17.88
CA ASP A 48 7.44 -8.95 -18.14
C ASP A 48 7.58 -9.73 -16.83
N TYR A 49 6.60 -10.59 -16.55
CA TYR A 49 6.57 -11.36 -15.31
C TYR A 49 7.74 -12.32 -15.20
N TRP A 50 8.10 -13.01 -16.28
CA TRP A 50 9.13 -14.03 -16.26
C TRP A 50 10.53 -13.42 -16.19
N ASP A 51 10.75 -12.31 -16.90
CA ASP A 51 12.04 -11.67 -17.02
C ASP A 51 12.35 -10.68 -15.91
N HIS A 52 11.36 -9.93 -15.43
CA HIS A 52 11.58 -8.86 -14.44
C HIS A 52 11.24 -9.27 -13.00
N TYR A 53 10.34 -10.23 -12.79
CA TYR A 53 9.91 -10.64 -11.44
C TYR A 53 10.30 -12.08 -11.09
N ALA A 54 9.87 -13.08 -11.88
CA ALA A 54 9.92 -14.49 -11.51
C ALA A 54 11.34 -15.07 -11.38
N LYS A 55 12.34 -14.45 -12.02
CA LYS A 55 13.75 -14.84 -11.88
C LYS A 55 14.29 -14.65 -10.46
N ASP A 56 13.88 -13.56 -9.79
CA ASP A 56 14.28 -13.26 -8.42
C ASP A 56 13.21 -12.39 -7.71
N PRO A 57 12.09 -13.01 -7.29
CA PRO A 57 10.98 -12.27 -6.70
C PRO A 57 11.35 -11.64 -5.36
N LEU A 58 12.29 -12.23 -4.62
CA LEU A 58 12.73 -11.69 -3.34
C LEU A 58 13.55 -10.40 -3.54
N HIS A 59 14.45 -10.38 -4.53
CA HIS A 59 15.20 -9.17 -4.86
C HIS A 59 14.27 -8.03 -5.30
N TRP A 60 13.28 -8.34 -6.14
CA TRP A 60 12.29 -7.35 -6.59
C TRP A 60 11.51 -6.76 -5.41
N VAL A 61 10.86 -7.61 -4.58
CA VAL A 61 10.04 -7.15 -3.45
C VAL A 61 10.89 -6.37 -2.43
N LYS A 62 12.15 -6.77 -2.20
CA LYS A 62 13.06 -5.98 -1.36
C LYS A 62 13.36 -4.61 -1.95
N THR A 63 13.56 -4.53 -3.26
CA THR A 63 13.83 -3.26 -3.94
C THR A 63 12.64 -2.31 -3.86
N GLU A 64 11.42 -2.82 -4.08
CA GLU A 64 10.18 -2.06 -3.89
C GLU A 64 10.04 -1.59 -2.44
N LEU A 65 10.34 -2.46 -1.46
CA LEU A 65 10.32 -2.11 -0.05
C LEU A 65 11.36 -1.03 0.33
N GLU A 66 12.56 -1.05 -0.27
CA GLU A 66 13.56 0.01 -0.07
C GLU A 66 13.09 1.35 -0.64
N VAL A 67 12.37 1.35 -1.77
CA VAL A 67 11.71 2.55 -2.29
C VAL A 67 10.65 3.05 -1.32
N CYS A 68 9.77 2.16 -0.85
CA CYS A 68 8.74 2.49 0.13
C CYS A 68 9.30 3.05 1.44
N ARG A 69 10.45 2.56 1.91
CA ARG A 69 11.07 3.01 3.18
C ARG A 69 11.86 4.31 3.07
N ASN A 70 12.54 4.53 1.94
CA ASN A 70 13.54 5.60 1.86
C ASN A 70 13.21 6.66 0.80
N TYR A 71 12.41 6.32 -0.22
CA TYR A 71 12.13 7.22 -1.35
C TYR A 71 10.65 7.43 -1.69
N HIS A 72 9.71 6.95 -0.86
CA HIS A 72 8.28 6.92 -1.15
C HIS A 72 7.70 8.26 -1.64
N PRO A 73 7.86 9.41 -0.96
CA PRO A 73 7.30 10.67 -1.46
C PRO A 73 7.87 11.10 -2.82
N MET A 74 9.18 10.90 -3.03
CA MET A 74 9.83 11.23 -4.29
C MET A 74 9.40 10.29 -5.41
N PHE A 75 9.27 9.00 -5.12
CA PHE A 75 8.86 7.98 -6.06
C PHE A 75 7.40 8.18 -6.49
N MET A 76 6.48 8.37 -5.54
CA MET A 76 5.06 8.62 -5.83
C MET A 76 4.88 9.86 -6.72
N LYS A 77 5.60 10.94 -6.42
CA LYS A 77 5.63 12.15 -7.28
C LYS A 77 6.20 11.87 -8.67
N MET A 78 7.29 11.10 -8.76
CA MET A 78 7.94 10.76 -10.04
C MET A 78 6.99 9.98 -10.97
N VAL A 79 6.20 9.07 -10.41
CA VAL A 79 5.27 8.23 -11.19
C VAL A 79 3.87 8.85 -11.34
N GLY A 80 3.63 10.02 -10.73
CA GLY A 80 2.33 10.69 -10.75
C GLY A 80 1.24 9.92 -10.00
N ALA A 81 1.59 9.15 -8.98
CA ALA A 81 0.64 8.43 -8.14
C ALA A 81 -0.11 9.38 -7.20
N ASP A 82 -1.33 8.98 -6.82
CA ASP A 82 -2.16 9.71 -5.87
C ASP A 82 -1.51 9.73 -4.48
N ASP A 83 -1.32 10.93 -3.92
CA ASP A 83 -0.69 11.18 -2.62
C ASP A 83 -1.72 11.44 -1.50
N LYS A 84 -3.01 11.17 -1.73
CA LYS A 84 -4.12 11.40 -0.78
C LYS A 84 -3.91 10.78 0.61
N TYR A 85 -3.13 9.70 0.71
CA TYR A 85 -2.82 9.01 1.96
C TYR A 85 -1.37 9.21 2.42
N CYS A 86 -0.62 10.08 1.74
CA CYS A 86 0.75 10.45 2.13
C CYS A 86 0.80 11.66 3.07
N HIS A 87 -0.32 12.38 3.25
CA HIS A 87 -0.41 13.59 4.09
C HIS A 87 -1.75 13.69 4.86
N GLY A 88 -1.73 14.40 5.99
CA GLY A 88 -2.93 14.74 6.77
C GLY A 88 -3.51 13.61 7.64
N ALA A 89 -4.70 13.83 8.19
CA ALA A 89 -5.32 12.93 9.18
C ALA A 89 -5.58 11.50 8.66
N GLY A 90 -5.79 11.35 7.34
CA GLY A 90 -5.91 10.03 6.69
C GLY A 90 -4.59 9.25 6.71
N ALA A 91 -3.46 9.94 6.47
CA ALA A 91 -2.11 9.37 6.55
C ALA A 91 -1.69 9.05 7.99
N ASP A 92 -2.17 9.82 8.97
CA ASP A 92 -1.95 9.54 10.39
C ASP A 92 -2.63 8.26 10.87
N TRP A 93 -3.82 7.99 10.35
CA TRP A 93 -4.55 6.76 10.60
C TRP A 93 -3.96 5.57 9.83
N TRP A 94 -3.60 5.77 8.56
CA TRP A 94 -2.92 4.79 7.70
C TRP A 94 -1.42 4.65 7.95
N LYS A 95 -0.95 4.90 9.19
CA LYS A 95 0.39 4.52 9.66
C LYS A 95 0.54 2.98 9.73
N GLY A 96 0.13 2.27 8.69
CA GLY A 96 0.04 0.82 8.60
C GLY A 96 1.02 0.28 7.56
N GLY A 97 2.08 -0.36 8.05
CA GLY A 97 2.89 -1.33 7.30
C GLY A 97 4.37 -0.99 7.18
N CYS A 98 4.72 0.22 6.74
CA CYS A 98 6.10 0.60 6.45
C CYS A 98 6.76 1.50 7.52
N CYS A 99 5.97 2.09 8.42
CA CYS A 99 6.43 2.94 9.51
C CYS A 99 5.93 2.40 10.85
N ASP A 100 6.79 1.67 11.58
CA ASP A 100 6.67 1.38 13.01
C ASP A 100 5.34 0.80 13.55
N HIS A 101 4.76 -0.23 12.94
CA HIS A 101 3.50 -0.83 13.46
C HIS A 101 3.48 -2.34 13.72
N SER A 102 4.63 -3.03 13.74
CA SER A 102 4.68 -4.48 14.04
C SER A 102 5.26 -4.83 15.41
N GLY A 103 5.50 -3.85 16.30
CA GLY A 103 6.28 -4.06 17.53
C GLY A 103 7.76 -4.38 17.27
N VAL A 104 8.16 -4.39 15.99
CA VAL A 104 9.54 -4.33 15.54
C VAL A 104 9.86 -2.85 15.41
N SER A 105 10.71 -2.32 16.29
CA SER A 105 11.28 -0.99 16.09
C SER A 105 12.02 -1.04 14.76
N ALA A 106 11.58 -0.24 13.79
CA ALA A 106 12.46 0.09 12.69
C ALA A 106 13.75 0.69 13.28
N PRO A 107 14.94 0.46 12.68
CA PRO A 107 16.12 1.23 13.04
C PRO A 107 15.76 2.72 13.00
N VAL A 108 16.42 3.52 13.86
CA VAL A 108 16.23 4.98 14.08
C VAL A 108 16.61 5.79 12.83
N LEU A 109 16.06 5.41 11.68
CA LEU A 109 16.17 6.08 10.42
C LEU A 109 14.85 6.85 10.26
N PRO A 110 14.91 8.17 10.00
CA PRO A 110 13.72 8.97 9.81
C PRO A 110 12.88 8.37 8.67
N GLY A 111 11.68 7.92 9.02
CA GLY A 111 10.67 7.51 8.04
C GLY A 111 10.33 8.70 7.16
N ASN A 112 10.22 8.45 5.86
CA ASN A 112 9.88 9.44 4.85
C ASN A 112 8.37 9.49 4.53
N CYS A 113 7.58 8.54 5.05
CA CYS A 113 6.14 8.60 4.92
C CYS A 113 5.56 9.63 5.89
N CYS A 114 4.52 10.33 5.43
CA CYS A 114 3.68 11.16 6.27
C CYS A 114 4.37 12.39 6.83
N GLY A 115 4.73 13.34 5.96
CA GLY A 115 4.62 14.80 6.13
C GLY A 115 4.98 15.48 7.46
N HIS A 116 5.63 14.81 8.39
CA HIS A 116 6.18 15.41 9.59
C HIS A 116 7.61 15.79 9.24
N ASP A 117 7.81 17.09 9.06
CA ASP A 117 9.14 17.68 9.10
C ASP A 117 9.83 17.16 10.37
N HIS A 118 10.95 16.47 10.16
CA HIS A 118 11.86 16.11 11.24
C HIS A 118 12.54 17.39 11.69
N ASP A 119 11.96 18.06 12.68
CA ASP A 119 12.66 19.08 13.48
C ASP A 119 13.78 18.43 14.32
#